data_AF-A0A1D2U261-F1
#
_entry.id   AF-A0A1D2U261-F1
#
_cell.length_a   1.000
_cell.length_b   1.000
_cell.length_c   1.000
_cell.angle_alpha   90.00
_cell.angle_beta   90.00
_cell.angle_gamma   90.00
#
_symmetry.space_group_name_H-M   'P 1'
#
loop_
_entity.id
_entity.type
_entity.pdbx_description
1 polymer ?
#
loop_
_entity_poly.entity_id
_entity_poly.type
_entity_poly.pdbx_seq_one_letter_code
_entity_poly.pdbx_strand_id
1 'polypeptide(L)'
;MAVQHNALRSRQRGLSFLGVIFIGVFLVAAFAIGGQSIPVLLEYQAIKKAATKAAREESTVAGIRASFDRAGAIDDISSISGKDLQITKRNDKVVVSFKYEREIALFGPAYLVYRFQDSVE
;
A
#
# COMPACT_ATOMS: atom_id res chain seq x y z
N MET A 1 -51.32 -42.57 -22.73
CA MET A 1 -49.85 -42.63 -22.60
C MET A 1 -49.45 -41.58 -21.57
N ALA A 2 -49.22 -41.97 -20.31
CA ALA A 2 -48.98 -41.03 -19.22
C ALA A 2 -47.51 -40.58 -19.24
N VAL A 3 -47.26 -39.29 -19.43
CA VAL A 3 -45.92 -38.71 -19.38
C VAL A 3 -45.54 -38.51 -17.92
N GLN A 4 -44.61 -39.34 -17.43
CA GLN A 4 -43.99 -39.18 -16.12
C GLN A 4 -42.97 -38.03 -16.19
N HIS A 5 -43.28 -36.88 -15.60
CA HIS A 5 -42.29 -35.83 -15.41
C HIS A 5 -41.40 -36.19 -14.22
N ASN A 6 -40.20 -36.66 -14.51
CA ASN A 6 -39.16 -36.85 -13.50
C ASN A 6 -38.64 -35.46 -13.12
N ALA A 7 -39.19 -34.86 -12.06
CA ALA A 7 -38.67 -33.60 -11.53
C ALA A 7 -37.25 -33.85 -10.99
N LEU A 8 -36.23 -33.36 -11.71
CA LEU A 8 -34.86 -33.37 -11.25
C LEU A 8 -34.80 -32.57 -9.93
N ARG A 9 -34.65 -33.29 -8.82
CA ARG A 9 -34.54 -32.69 -7.49
C ARG A 9 -33.28 -31.84 -7.49
N SER A 10 -33.45 -30.51 -7.62
CA SER A 10 -32.36 -29.55 -7.46
C SER A 10 -31.80 -29.73 -6.06
N ARG A 11 -30.65 -30.41 -5.97
CA ARG A 11 -29.93 -30.59 -4.72
C ARG A 11 -29.37 -29.22 -4.37
N GLN A 12 -30.13 -28.48 -3.57
CA GLN A 12 -29.73 -27.17 -3.07
C GLN A 12 -28.40 -27.34 -2.32
N ARG A 13 -27.30 -27.01 -2.99
CA ARG A 13 -25.96 -26.99 -2.40
C ARG A 13 -25.88 -25.71 -1.59
N GLY A 14 -26.50 -25.71 -0.41
CA GLY A 14 -26.30 -24.65 0.56
C GLY A 14 -24.83 -24.56 0.96
N LEU A 15 -24.42 -23.39 1.44
CA LEU A 15 -23.10 -23.21 2.04
C LEU A 15 -23.04 -24.11 3.28
N SER A 16 -22.16 -25.12 3.27
CA SER A 16 -21.95 -25.97 4.45
C SER A 16 -21.55 -25.11 5.63
N PHE A 17 -22.00 -25.46 6.85
CA PHE A 17 -21.57 -24.79 8.08
C PHE A 17 -20.04 -24.69 8.17
N LEU A 18 -19.34 -25.74 7.75
CA LEU A 18 -17.88 -25.74 7.68
C LEU A 18 -17.33 -24.76 6.64
N GLY A 19 -18.04 -24.60 5.51
CA GLY A 19 -17.71 -23.61 4.49
C GLY A 19 -17.89 -22.17 4.99
N VAL A 20 -18.92 -21.90 5.80
CA VAL A 20 -19.12 -20.60 6.45
C VAL A 20 -17.95 -20.28 7.39
N ILE A 21 -17.57 -21.22 8.25
CA ILE A 21 -16.44 -21.04 9.17
C ILE A 21 -15.15 -20.79 8.39
N PHE A 22 -14.88 -21.57 7.35
CA PHE A 22 -13.69 -21.43 6.53
C PHE A 22 -13.58 -20.03 5.91
N ILE A 23 -14.68 -19.54 5.30
CA ILE A 23 -14.73 -18.18 4.76
C ILE A 23 -14.55 -17.14 5.87
N GLY A 24 -15.16 -17.34 7.04
CA GLY A 24 -15.03 -16.45 8.19
C GLY A 24 -13.58 -16.28 8.65
N VAL A 25 -12.84 -17.38 8.78
CA VAL A 25 -11.41 -17.34 9.15
C VAL A 25 -10.59 -16.59 8.10
N PHE A 26 -10.81 -16.87 6.81
CA PHE A 26 -10.12 -16.17 5.73
C PHE A 26 -10.43 -14.68 5.70
N LEU A 27 -11.69 -14.30 5.94
CA LEU A 27 -12.07 -12.89 6.01
C LEU A 27 -11.36 -12.19 7.17
N VAL A 28 -11.35 -12.76 8.37
CA VAL A 28 -10.65 -12.17 9.52
C VAL A 28 -9.15 -12.01 9.22
N ALA A 29 -8.52 -13.02 8.64
CA ALA A 29 -7.10 -12.93 8.24
C ALA A 29 -6.87 -11.82 7.20
N ALA A 30 -7.73 -11.74 6.18
CA ALA A 30 -7.65 -10.71 5.15
C ALA A 30 -7.87 -9.30 5.72
N PHE A 31 -8.81 -9.13 6.65
CA PHE A 31 -9.06 -7.87 7.33
C PHE A 31 -7.91 -7.45 8.24
N ALA A 32 -7.31 -8.40 8.98
CA ALA A 32 -6.17 -8.11 9.86
C ALA A 32 -4.96 -7.61 9.05
N ILE A 33 -4.62 -8.30 7.96
CA ILE A 33 -3.53 -7.91 7.07
C ILE A 33 -3.87 -6.60 6.33
N GLY A 34 -5.05 -6.54 5.70
CA GLY A 34 -5.48 -5.40 4.89
C GLY A 34 -5.65 -4.11 5.69
N GLY A 35 -6.12 -4.20 6.94
CA GLY A 35 -6.25 -3.05 7.82
C GLY A 35 -4.91 -2.39 8.13
N GLN A 36 -3.85 -3.19 8.32
CA GLN A 36 -2.49 -2.67 8.52
C GLN A 36 -1.85 -2.15 7.23
N SER A 37 -2.29 -2.61 6.05
CA SER A 37 -1.83 -2.10 4.75
C SER A 37 -2.26 -0.66 4.48
N ILE A 38 -3.42 -0.23 4.99
CA ILE A 38 -3.98 1.11 4.74
C ILE A 38 -3.02 2.24 5.17
N PRO A 39 -2.53 2.30 6.43
CA PRO A 39 -1.63 3.36 6.85
C PRO A 39 -0.33 3.38 6.03
N VAL A 40 0.19 2.22 5.62
CA VAL A 40 1.39 2.13 4.77
C VAL A 40 1.15 2.75 3.40
N LEU A 41 -0.03 2.51 2.80
CA LEU A 41 -0.39 3.12 1.52
C LEU A 41 -0.64 4.63 1.64
N LEU A 42 -1.20 5.10 2.75
CA LEU A 42 -1.37 6.53 3.00
C LEU A 42 -0.01 7.23 3.14
N GLU A 43 0.92 6.61 3.85
CA GLU A 43 2.29 7.13 3.99
C GLU A 43 3.00 7.18 2.62
N TYR A 44 2.83 6.16 1.77
CA TYR A 44 3.34 6.19 0.40
C TYR A 44 2.77 7.36 -0.42
N GLN A 45 1.47 7.63 -0.31
CA GLN A 45 0.85 8.77 -0.99
C GLN A 45 1.37 10.11 -0.45
N ALA A 46 1.55 10.23 0.86
CA ALA A 46 2.13 11.41 1.50
C ALA A 46 3.56 11.66 0.99
N ILE A 47 4.40 10.62 0.96
CA ILE A 47 5.77 10.70 0.42
C ILE A 47 5.77 11.16 -1.02
N LYS A 48 4.93 10.56 -1.87
CA LYS A 48 4.85 10.94 -3.28
C LYS A 48 4.44 12.40 -3.45
N LYS A 49 3.46 12.86 -2.67
CA LYS A 49 2.99 14.25 -2.68
C LYS A 49 4.08 15.22 -2.19
N ALA A 50 4.75 14.88 -1.09
CA ALA A 50 5.86 15.67 -0.54
C ALA A 50 7.02 15.78 -1.52
N ALA A 51 7.44 14.67 -2.14
CA ALA A 51 8.50 14.64 -3.13
C ALA A 51 8.14 15.46 -4.38
N THR A 52 6.89 15.35 -4.86
CA THR A 52 6.41 16.12 -6.02
C THR A 52 6.38 17.61 -5.72
N LYS A 53 5.96 18.00 -4.50
CA LYS A 53 5.98 19.39 -4.06
C LYS A 53 7.41 19.93 -3.98
N ALA A 54 8.32 19.16 -3.38
CA ALA A 54 9.73 19.53 -3.25
C ALA A 54 10.42 19.69 -4.62
N ALA A 55 10.13 18.80 -5.59
CA ALA A 55 10.68 18.89 -6.94
C ALA A 55 10.23 20.15 -7.71
N ARG A 56 9.02 20.63 -7.43
CA ARG A 56 8.43 21.82 -8.07
C ARG A 56 8.85 23.14 -7.44
N GLU A 57 8.95 23.17 -6.12
CA GLU A 57 9.23 24.41 -5.37
C GLU A 57 10.72 24.74 -5.31
N GLU A 58 11.59 23.73 -5.39
CA GLU A 58 13.01 23.87 -5.10
C GLU A 58 13.86 23.28 -6.24
N SER A 59 14.92 23.99 -6.62
CA SER A 59 15.84 23.57 -7.70
C SER A 59 17.22 23.12 -7.18
N THR A 60 17.43 23.26 -5.87
CA THR A 60 18.67 22.91 -5.16
C THR A 60 18.46 21.65 -4.34
N VAL A 61 19.49 20.81 -4.26
CA VAL A 61 19.43 19.54 -3.50
C VAL A 61 19.08 19.81 -2.03
N ALA A 62 19.69 20.83 -1.41
CA ALA A 62 19.42 21.19 -0.03
C ALA A 62 17.98 21.69 0.19
N GLY A 63 17.47 22.53 -0.73
CA GLY A 63 16.10 23.04 -0.68
C GLY A 63 15.07 21.91 -0.79
N ILE A 64 15.27 20.98 -1.73
CA ILE A 64 14.38 19.82 -1.93
C ILE A 64 14.31 18.96 -0.66
N ARG A 65 15.45 18.67 -0.03
CA ARG A 65 15.48 17.91 1.22
C ARG A 65 14.75 18.62 2.35
N ALA A 66 15.02 19.92 2.53
CA ALA A 66 14.37 20.72 3.56
C ALA A 66 12.87 20.89 3.30
N SER A 67 12.42 20.99 2.04
CA SER A 67 11.01 21.05 1.68
C SER A 67 10.32 19.71 1.93
N PHE A 68 10.97 18.61 1.58
CA PHE A 68 10.48 17.26 1.89
C PHE A 68 10.36 17.03 3.39
N ASP A 69 11.38 17.38 4.19
CA ASP A 69 11.34 17.21 5.65
C ASP A 69 10.23 18.05 6.29
N ARG A 70 10.00 19.28 5.80
CA ARG A 70 8.88 20.13 6.24
C ARG A 70 7.53 19.50 5.91
N ALA A 71 7.37 18.96 4.70
CA ALA A 71 6.15 18.26 4.31
C ALA A 71 5.95 16.97 5.11
N GLY A 72 7.02 16.21 5.36
CA GLY A 72 7.00 15.00 6.16
C GLY A 72 6.62 15.23 7.62
N ALA A 73 7.01 16.36 8.21
CA ALA A 73 6.55 16.74 9.55
C ALA A 73 5.04 17.05 9.62
N ILE A 74 4.41 17.43 8.50
CA ILE A 74 2.97 17.71 8.43
C ILE A 74 2.16 16.43 8.19
N ASP A 75 2.63 15.59 7.26
CA ASP A 75 1.94 14.36 6.85
C ASP A 75 2.43 13.11 7.64
N ASP A 76 3.17 13.31 8.74
CA ASP A 76 3.71 12.29 9.66
C ASP A 76 4.50 11.16 8.97
N ILE A 77 5.38 11.55 8.04
CA ILE A 77 6.26 10.62 7.32
C ILE A 77 7.40 10.19 8.23
N SER A 78 7.47 8.90 8.54
CA SER A 78 8.52 8.33 9.40
C SER A 78 9.41 7.31 8.67
N SER A 79 8.96 6.78 7.54
CA SER A 79 9.67 5.75 6.78
C SER A 79 10.95 6.23 6.08
N ILE A 80 10.97 7.49 5.67
CA ILE A 80 12.10 8.11 4.97
C ILE A 80 12.22 9.58 5.33
N SER A 81 13.40 10.14 5.13
CA SER A 81 13.68 11.57 5.30
C SER A 81 14.34 12.15 4.05
N GLY A 82 14.51 13.47 4.01
CA GLY A 82 15.11 14.18 2.87
C GLY A 82 16.50 13.65 2.51
N LYS A 83 17.27 13.15 3.48
CA LYS A 83 18.59 12.56 3.24
C LYS A 83 18.54 11.28 2.39
N ASP A 84 17.44 10.54 2.44
CA ASP A 84 17.25 9.26 1.76
C ASP A 84 16.78 9.45 0.30
N LEU A 85 16.48 10.71 -0.09
CA LEU A 85 16.12 11.07 -1.45
C LEU A 85 17.35 11.07 -2.37
N GLN A 86 17.24 10.37 -3.49
CA GLN A 86 18.13 10.52 -4.62
C GLN A 86 17.63 11.65 -5.53
N ILE A 87 18.43 12.70 -5.66
CA ILE A 87 18.07 13.88 -6.43
C ILE A 87 18.97 13.95 -7.65
N THR A 88 18.38 13.87 -8.84
CA THR A 88 19.09 13.91 -10.12
C THR A 88 18.52 15.04 -10.97
N LYS A 89 19.32 15.65 -11.85
CA LYS A 89 18.82 16.58 -12.88
C LYS A 89 18.79 15.88 -14.24
N ARG A 90 17.64 15.90 -14.91
CA ARG A 90 17.44 15.33 -16.26
C ARG A 90 16.76 16.39 -17.12
N ASN A 91 17.40 16.81 -18.22
CA ASN A 91 16.82 17.77 -19.17
C ASN A 91 16.28 19.06 -18.50
N ASP A 92 17.09 19.69 -17.65
CA ASP A 92 16.75 20.86 -16.84
C ASP A 92 15.61 20.68 -15.81
N LYS A 93 15.08 19.47 -15.66
CA LYS A 93 14.13 19.12 -14.59
C LYS A 93 14.81 18.42 -13.42
N VAL A 94 14.33 18.70 -12.23
CA VAL A 94 14.71 17.98 -11.01
C VAL A 94 13.91 16.69 -10.95
N VAL A 95 14.59 15.57 -10.83
CA VAL A 95 13.98 14.25 -10.59
C VAL A 95 14.33 13.83 -9.17
N VAL A 96 13.30 13.61 -8.36
CA VAL A 96 13.42 13.13 -6.99
C VAL A 96 12.99 11.66 -6.95
N SER A 97 13.93 10.79 -6.65
CA SER A 97 13.74 9.35 -6.53
C SER A 97 13.82 8.94 -5.06
N PHE A 98 12.95 8.02 -4.65
CA PHE A 98 12.96 7.46 -3.31
C PHE A 98 12.72 5.96 -3.33
N LYS A 99 13.35 5.27 -2.38
CA LYS A 99 13.22 3.82 -2.20
C LYS A 99 13.24 3.48 -0.71
N TYR A 100 12.26 2.71 -0.25
CA TYR A 100 12.18 2.29 1.14
C TYR A 100 11.37 1.01 1.31
N GLU A 101 11.52 0.39 2.49
CA GLU A 101 10.80 -0.82 2.85
C GLU A 101 10.02 -0.59 4.15
N ARG A 102 8.80 -1.13 4.22
CA ARG A 102 7.94 -1.11 5.40
C ARG A 102 7.61 -2.53 5.82
N GLU A 103 8.02 -2.88 7.03
CA GLU A 103 7.82 -4.20 7.61
C GLU A 103 6.76 -4.12 8.71
N ILE A 104 5.80 -5.03 8.67
CA ILE A 104 4.76 -5.17 9.68
C ILE A 104 4.78 -6.61 10.20
N ALA A 105 5.03 -6.77 11.50
CA ALA A 105 4.96 -8.08 12.14
C ALA A 105 3.50 -8.56 12.18
N LEU A 106 3.24 -9.74 11.61
CA LEU A 106 1.91 -10.33 11.61
C LEU A 106 1.74 -11.25 12.82
N PHE A 107 2.51 -12.34 12.88
CA PHE A 107 2.50 -13.29 13.99
C PHE A 107 3.76 -14.16 13.97
N GLY A 108 4.40 -14.36 15.13
CA GLY A 108 5.62 -15.17 15.23
C GLY A 108 6.69 -14.71 14.21
N PRO A 109 7.26 -15.61 13.40
CA PRO A 109 8.25 -15.26 12.37
C PRO A 109 7.63 -14.70 11.08
N ALA A 110 6.31 -14.50 11.00
CA ALA A 110 5.63 -14.01 9.81
C ALA A 110 5.57 -12.49 9.78
N TYR A 111 6.05 -11.91 8.68
CA TYR A 111 6.06 -10.47 8.42
C TYR A 111 5.42 -10.15 7.07
N LEU A 112 4.74 -9.02 7.02
CA LEU A 112 4.28 -8.39 5.80
C LEU A 112 5.27 -7.30 5.41
N VAL A 113 5.87 -7.42 4.23
CA VAL A 113 6.89 -6.48 3.76
C VAL A 113 6.39 -5.77 2.51
N TYR A 114 6.39 -4.45 2.55
CA TYR A 114 6.15 -3.58 1.42
C TYR A 114 7.46 -2.97 0.97
N ARG A 115 7.74 -3.03 -0.33
CA ARG A 115 8.90 -2.37 -0.94
C ARG A 115 8.40 -1.33 -1.92
N PHE A 116 8.72 -0.08 -1.66
CA PHE A 116 8.33 1.04 -2.50
C PHE A 116 9.54 1.61 -3.21
N GLN A 117 9.36 1.88 -4.50
CA GLN A 117 10.30 2.60 -5.34
C GLN A 117 9.50 3.46 -6.30
N ASP A 118 9.75 4.76 -6.31
CA ASP A 118 9.11 5.68 -7.26
C ASP A 118 10.06 6.85 -7.56
N SER A 119 9.76 7.58 -8.62
CA SER A 119 10.49 8.78 -9.04
C SER A 119 9.50 9.83 -9.53
N VAL A 120 9.69 11.06 -9.07
CA VAL A 120 8.83 12.19 -9.40
C VAL A 120 9.64 13.32 -10.03
N GLU A 121 9.01 14.02 -10.98
CA GLU A 121 9.54 15.22 -11.66
C GLU A 121 8.94 16.51 -11.08
#